data_AF-A0A1I6DN33-F1
#
_entry.id   AF-A0A1I6DN33-F1
#
_cell.length_a   1.000
_cell.length_b   1.000
_cell.length_c   1.000
_cell.angle_alpha   90.00
_cell.angle_beta   90.00
_cell.angle_gamma   90.00
#
_symmetry.space_group_name_H-M   'P 1'
#
loop_
_entity.id
_entity.type
_entity.pdbx_description
1 polymer ?
#
loop_
_entity_poly.entity_id
_entity_poly.type
_entity_poly.pdbx_seq_one_letter_code
_entity_poly.pdbx_strand_id
1 'polypeptide(L)'
;MSSFAVEVENLVDAAKVMETHIAGSFESVHHWIKGATEKENDAFYSGDGQGGRHLYDQVGDEWRVTADFMNRIAVDNAETMRLAAEALREIAQRYREADGQA
;
A
#
# COMPACT_ATOMS: atom_id res chain seq x y z
N MET A 1 -27.42 -22.05 12.34
CA MET A 1 -26.84 -21.25 11.24
C MET A 1 -26.33 -22.23 10.20
N SER A 2 -26.62 -22.02 8.91
CA SER A 2 -26.15 -22.90 7.83
C SER A 2 -24.64 -22.69 7.61
N SER A 3 -23.92 -23.73 7.15
CA SER A 3 -22.50 -23.63 6.72
C SER A 3 -22.28 -22.48 5.74
N PHE A 4 -23.29 -22.20 4.92
CA PHE A 4 -23.26 -21.19 3.88
C PHE A 4 -23.18 -19.76 4.42
N ALA A 5 -23.92 -19.44 5.50
CA ALA A 5 -23.83 -18.13 6.14
C ALA A 5 -22.44 -17.86 6.73
N VAL A 6 -21.81 -18.90 7.29
CA VAL A 6 -20.44 -18.83 7.84
C VAL A 6 -19.41 -18.58 6.72
N GLU A 7 -19.59 -19.19 5.55
CA GLU A 7 -18.72 -18.96 4.39
C GLU A 7 -18.82 -17.53 3.86
N VAL A 8 -20.02 -16.94 3.81
CA VAL A 8 -20.24 -15.54 3.43
C VAL A 8 -19.62 -14.57 4.43
N GLU A 9 -19.77 -14.80 5.73
CA GLU A 9 -19.14 -13.99 6.78
C GLU A 9 -17.61 -14.05 6.67
N ASN A 10 -17.03 -15.23 6.43
CA ASN A 10 -15.60 -15.39 6.23
C ASN A 10 -15.08 -14.57 5.03
N LEU A 11 -15.83 -14.47 3.93
CA LEU A 11 -15.46 -13.64 2.77
C LEU A 11 -15.45 -12.14 3.13
N VAL A 12 -16.43 -11.69 3.91
CA VAL A 12 -16.51 -10.30 4.38
C VAL A 12 -15.36 -9.97 5.34
N ASP A 13 -15.05 -10.88 6.25
CA ASP A 13 -13.92 -10.73 7.17
C ASP A 13 -12.59 -10.72 6.44
N ALA A 14 -12.40 -11.60 5.44
CA ALA A 14 -11.22 -11.60 4.59
C ALA A 14 -11.07 -10.27 3.83
N ALA A 15 -12.15 -9.73 3.26
CA ALA A 15 -12.15 -8.43 2.60
C ALA A 15 -11.73 -7.30 3.57
N LYS A 16 -12.24 -7.34 4.81
CA LYS A 16 -11.87 -6.37 5.85
C LYS A 16 -10.38 -6.44 6.20
N VAL A 17 -9.82 -7.65 6.31
CA VAL A 17 -8.39 -7.83 6.58
C VAL A 17 -7.53 -7.29 5.43
N MET A 18 -7.89 -7.60 4.19
CA MET A 18 -7.18 -7.10 3.00
C MET A 18 -7.16 -5.58 2.96
N GLU A 19 -8.30 -4.93 3.18
CA GLU A 19 -8.38 -3.47 3.12
C GLU A 19 -7.74 -2.79 4.33
N THR A 20 -8.08 -3.20 5.55
CA THR A 20 -7.67 -2.46 6.76
C THR A 20 -6.23 -2.76 7.15
N HIS A 21 -5.83 -4.03 7.11
CA HIS A 21 -4.51 -4.43 7.57
C HIS A 21 -3.49 -4.42 6.45
N ILE A 22 -3.80 -5.03 5.30
CA ILE A 22 -2.80 -5.19 4.25
C ILE A 22 -2.65 -3.89 3.45
N ALA A 23 -3.73 -3.35 2.88
CA ALA A 23 -3.66 -2.09 2.13
C ALA A 23 -3.20 -0.94 3.04
N GLY A 24 -3.74 -0.84 4.26
CA GLY A 24 -3.29 0.16 5.25
C GLY A 24 -1.80 0.05 5.62
N SER A 25 -1.23 -1.16 5.65
CA SER A 25 0.22 -1.32 5.86
C SER A 25 1.03 -0.80 4.67
N PHE A 26 0.60 -1.07 3.45
CA PHE A 26 1.26 -0.55 2.25
C PHE A 26 1.19 0.98 2.18
N GLU A 27 0.06 1.58 2.57
CA GLU A 27 -0.06 3.04 2.68
C GLU A 27 0.86 3.63 3.75
N SER A 28 1.00 2.94 4.88
CA SER A 28 1.92 3.34 5.93
C SER A 28 3.38 3.31 5.43
N VAL A 29 3.75 2.28 4.69
CA VAL A 29 5.07 2.18 4.04
C VAL A 29 5.28 3.30 3.03
N HIS A 30 4.30 3.59 2.17
CA HIS A 30 4.35 4.71 1.24
C HIS A 30 4.59 6.05 1.97
N HIS A 31 3.86 6.31 3.06
CA HIS A 31 4.02 7.53 3.84
C HIS A 31 5.42 7.64 4.46
N TRP A 32 5.95 6.52 4.98
CA TRP A 32 7.30 6.45 5.52
C TRP A 32 8.38 6.74 4.47
N ILE A 33 8.29 6.12 3.29
CA ILE A 33 9.26 6.33 2.20
C ILE A 33 9.21 7.78 1.73
N LYS A 34 8.01 8.34 1.55
CA LYS A 34 7.84 9.73 1.14
C LYS A 34 8.47 10.69 2.16
N GLY A 35 8.18 10.51 3.45
CA GLY A 35 8.76 11.34 4.51
C GLY A 35 10.28 11.19 4.65
N ALA A 36 10.83 10.01 4.39
CA ALA A 36 12.28 9.80 4.34
C ALA A 36 12.90 10.53 3.14
N THR A 37 12.27 10.45 1.96
CA THR A 37 12.74 11.10 0.74
C THR A 37 12.78 12.62 0.87
N GLU A 38 11.75 13.22 1.48
CA GLU A 38 11.69 14.67 1.73
C GLU A 38 12.83 15.13 2.66
N LYS A 39 13.14 14.37 3.72
CA LYS A 39 14.23 14.69 4.66
C LYS A 39 15.62 14.49 4.08
N GLU A 40 15.82 13.42 3.32
CA GLU A 40 17.12 13.07 2.73
C GLU A 40 17.49 14.01 1.58
N ASN A 41 16.52 14.56 0.86
CA ASN A 41 16.79 15.56 -0.18
C ASN A 41 17.51 16.79 0.39
N ASP A 42 17.17 17.20 1.61
CA ASP A 42 17.90 18.26 2.30
C ASP A 42 19.29 17.77 2.71
N ALA A 43 19.44 16.53 3.22
CA ALA A 43 20.72 15.99 3.66
C ALA A 43 21.76 15.84 2.53
N PHE A 44 21.33 15.45 1.32
CA PHE A 44 22.22 15.27 0.17
C PHE A 44 22.57 16.58 -0.55
N TYR A 45 21.67 17.58 -0.54
CA TYR A 45 21.79 18.74 -1.42
C TYR A 45 21.90 20.10 -0.70
N SER A 46 21.70 20.20 0.62
CA SER A 46 21.78 21.46 1.38
C SER A 46 23.18 21.83 1.88
N GLY A 47 24.23 21.16 1.41
CA GLY A 47 25.63 21.47 1.75
C GLY A 47 26.12 22.80 1.14
N ASP A 48 25.90 23.89 1.86
CA ASP A 48 26.46 25.23 1.59
C ASP A 48 28.00 25.23 1.74
N GLY A 49 28.73 24.77 0.73
CA GLY A 49 30.19 24.77 0.79
C GLY A 49 30.83 24.58 -0.57
N GLN A 50 31.40 25.66 -1.09
CA GLN A 50 32.26 25.68 -2.28
C GLN A 50 33.44 24.71 -2.07
N GLY A 51 33.27 23.44 -2.46
CA GLY A 51 34.31 22.40 -2.37
C GLY A 51 33.83 20.96 -2.11
N GLY A 52 32.59 20.74 -1.65
CA GLY A 52 32.10 19.39 -1.24
C GLY A 52 31.17 18.68 -2.23
N ARG A 53 30.99 19.23 -3.43
CA ARG A 53 29.73 19.16 -4.19
C ARG A 53 29.33 17.87 -4.91
N HIS A 54 30.04 16.74 -4.77
CA HIS A 54 29.72 15.55 -5.58
C HIS A 54 29.91 14.19 -4.86
N LEU A 55 30.23 14.16 -3.57
CA LEU A 55 30.55 12.89 -2.90
C LEU A 55 29.35 11.96 -2.74
N TYR A 56 28.14 12.52 -2.70
CA TYR A 56 26.91 11.77 -2.45
C TYR A 56 25.85 11.93 -3.54
N ASP A 57 26.12 12.66 -4.62
CA ASP A 57 25.16 12.86 -5.71
C ASP A 57 24.69 11.54 -6.30
N GLN A 58 25.64 10.63 -6.58
CA GLN A 58 25.30 9.30 -7.09
C GLN A 58 24.45 8.49 -6.09
N VAL A 59 24.78 8.57 -4.80
CA VAL A 59 24.02 7.89 -3.74
C VAL A 59 22.62 8.49 -3.61
N GLY A 60 22.50 9.81 -3.71
CA GLY A 60 21.23 10.53 -3.69
C GLY A 60 20.34 10.20 -4.89
N ASP A 61 20.92 10.09 -6.08
CA ASP A 61 20.20 9.68 -7.29
C ASP A 61 19.74 8.22 -7.21
N GLU A 62 20.61 7.30 -6.79
CA GLU A 62 20.26 5.89 -6.58
C GLU A 62 19.19 5.71 -5.49
N TRP A 63 19.29 6.47 -4.40
CA TRP A 63 18.28 6.54 -3.36
C TRP A 63 16.93 7.02 -3.91
N ARG A 64 16.90 8.11 -4.68
CA ARG A 64 15.67 8.65 -5.26
C ARG A 64 15.00 7.64 -6.19
N VAL A 65 15.77 7.01 -7.09
CA VAL A 65 15.24 5.99 -8.00
C VAL A 65 14.65 4.81 -7.21
N THR A 66 15.34 4.37 -6.16
CA THR A 66 14.88 3.26 -5.31
C THR A 66 13.62 3.66 -4.53
N ALA A 67 13.58 4.85 -3.94
CA ALA A 67 12.45 5.36 -3.20
C ALA A 67 11.21 5.53 -4.10
N ASP A 68 11.38 6.05 -5.32
CA ASP A 68 10.30 6.17 -6.30
C ASP A 68 9.74 4.80 -6.71
N PHE A 69 10.62 3.83 -6.95
CA PHE A 69 10.21 2.46 -7.26
C PHE A 69 9.43 1.81 -6.10
N MET A 70 9.94 1.91 -4.88
CA MET A 70 9.28 1.35 -3.69
C MET A 70 7.95 2.04 -3.40
N ASN A 71 7.85 3.36 -3.62
CA ASN A 71 6.61 4.12 -3.51
C ASN A 71 5.55 3.60 -4.48
N ARG A 72 5.91 3.37 -5.76
CA ARG A 72 4.98 2.83 -6.76
C ARG A 72 4.48 1.45 -6.34
N ILE A 73 5.39 0.55 -5.96
CA ILE A 73 5.02 -0.79 -5.47
C ILE A 73 4.06 -0.72 -4.29
N ALA A 74 4.32 0.15 -3.32
CA ALA A 74 3.46 0.30 -2.15
C ALA A 74 2.05 0.78 -2.55
N VAL A 75 1.95 1.79 -3.42
CA VAL A 75 0.66 2.30 -3.91
C VAL A 75 -0.10 1.24 -4.72
N ASP A 76 0.57 0.60 -5.67
CA ASP A 76 -0.03 -0.42 -6.56
C ASP A 76 -0.54 -1.62 -5.74
N ASN A 77 0.24 -2.06 -4.74
CA ASN A 77 -0.18 -3.16 -3.87
C ASN A 77 -1.34 -2.75 -2.96
N ALA A 78 -1.36 -1.52 -2.43
CA ALA A 78 -2.48 -1.03 -1.64
C ALA A 78 -3.78 -1.02 -2.47
N GLU A 79 -3.72 -0.54 -3.72
CA GLU A 79 -4.85 -0.55 -4.64
C GLU A 79 -5.28 -1.98 -4.98
N THR A 80 -4.33 -2.86 -5.29
CA THR A 80 -4.62 -4.28 -5.59
C THR A 80 -5.34 -4.96 -4.43
N MET A 81 -4.94 -4.70 -3.18
CA MET A 81 -5.61 -5.26 -2.01
C MET A 81 -7.01 -4.70 -1.80
N ARG A 82 -7.26 -3.43 -2.16
CA ARG A 82 -8.62 -2.85 -2.14
C ARG A 82 -9.52 -3.48 -3.19
N LEU A 83 -9.03 -3.66 -4.42
CA LEU A 83 -9.77 -4.33 -5.49
C LEU A 83 -10.09 -5.78 -5.13
N ALA A 84 -9.14 -6.49 -4.50
CA ALA A 84 -9.38 -7.83 -4.00
C ALA A 84 -10.45 -7.86 -2.90
N ALA A 85 -10.43 -6.91 -1.97
CA ALA A 85 -11.45 -6.77 -0.94
C ALA A 85 -12.84 -6.47 -1.53
N GLU A 86 -12.91 -5.61 -2.55
CA GLU A 86 -14.15 -5.29 -3.27
C GLU A 86 -14.71 -6.53 -3.99
N ALA A 87 -13.87 -7.28 -4.70
CA ALA A 87 -14.28 -8.52 -5.36
C ALA A 87 -14.83 -9.56 -4.36
N LEU A 88 -14.19 -9.71 -3.19
CA LEU A 88 -14.69 -10.60 -2.13
C LEU A 88 -16.07 -10.17 -1.61
N ARG A 89 -16.32 -8.87 -1.46
CA ARG A 89 -17.64 -8.34 -1.07
C ARG A 89 -18.68 -8.60 -2.14
N GLU A 90 -18.35 -8.42 -3.41
CA GLU A 90 -19.25 -8.70 -4.51
C GLU A 90 -19.62 -10.19 -4.58
N ILE A 91 -18.66 -11.07 -4.40
CA ILE A 91 -18.89 -12.51 -4.31
C ILE A 91 -19.82 -12.84 -3.13
N ALA A 92 -19.53 -12.29 -1.95
CA ALA A 92 -20.35 -12.47 -0.74
C ALA A 92 -21.80 -11.97 -0.95
N GLN A 93 -21.97 -10.83 -1.62
CA GLN A 93 -23.27 -10.26 -1.97
C GLN A 93 -24.05 -11.21 -2.90
N ARG A 94 -23.44 -11.66 -3.99
CA ARG A 94 -24.07 -12.59 -4.93
C ARG A 94 -24.51 -13.89 -4.27
N TYR A 95 -23.73 -14.37 -3.28
CA TYR A 95 -24.12 -15.54 -2.49
C TYR A 95 -25.35 -15.28 -1.60
N ARG A 96 -25.46 -14.11 -0.96
CA ARG A 96 -26.66 -13.74 -0.19
C ARG A 96 -27.91 -13.64 -1.06
N GLU A 97 -27.77 -13.03 -2.24
CA GLU A 97 -28.85 -12.89 -3.22
C GLU A 97 -29.31 -14.27 -3.72
N ALA A 98 -28.38 -15.19 -4.00
CA ALA A 98 -28.69 -16.56 -4.41
C ALA A 98 -29.37 -17.39 -3.31
N ASP A 99 -29.06 -17.14 -2.03
CA ASP A 99 -29.68 -17.81 -0.87
C ASP A 99 -30.99 -17.15 -0.42
N GLY A 100 -31.44 -16.09 -1.09
CA GLY A 100 -32.68 -15.36 -0.75
C GLY A 100 -32.59 -14.54 0.55
N GLN A 101 -31.37 -14.21 0.99
CA GLN A 101 -31.10 -13.41 2.19
C GLN A 101 -30.91 -11.90 1.89
N ALA A 102 -31.32 -11.45 0.70
CA ALA A 102 -31.18 -10.05 0.26
C ALA A 102 -32.15 -9.09 0.97
#